data_AF-A0AAW5RGH0-F1
#
_entry.id   AF-A0AAW5RGH0-F1
#
_cell.length_a   1.000
_cell.length_b   1.000
_cell.length_c   1.000
_cell.angle_alpha   90.00
_cell.angle_beta   90.00
_cell.angle_gamma   90.00
#
_symmetry.space_group_name_H-M   'P 1'
#
loop_
_entity.id
_entity.type
_entity.pdbx_description
1 polymer ?
#
loop_
_entity_poly.entity_id
_entity_poly.type
_entity_poly.pdbx_seq_one_letter_code
_entity_poly.pdbx_strand_id
1 'polypeptide(L)' 'MKFKYSTITRTLEVFGSKMTHIFENVGIGEIEDLIVNAKFKEACWRMK' A
#
# COMPACT_ATOMS: atom_id res chain seq x y z
N MET A 1 0.99 -6.17 -7.97
CA MET A 1 0.79 -4.89 -7.27
C MET A 1 1.81 -3.90 -7.77
N LYS A 2 1.37 -2.70 -8.15
CA LYS A 2 2.24 -1.56 -8.42
C LYS A 2 2.15 -0.61 -7.23
N PHE A 3 3.21 0.10 -6.90
CA PHE A 3 3.13 1.15 -5.90
C PHE A 3 3.85 2.40 -6.39
N LYS A 4 3.38 3.55 -5.90
CA LYS A 4 3.98 4.86 -6.14
C LYS A 4 4.23 5.50 -4.80
N TYR A 5 5.46 5.92 -4.56
CA TYR A 5 5.82 6.67 -3.38
C TYR A 5 6.24 8.08 -3.77
N SER A 6 5.62 9.07 -3.14
CA SER A 6 5.96 10.48 -3.29
C SER A 6 6.73 10.92 -2.06
N THR A 7 8.04 11.15 -2.19
CA THR A 7 8.90 11.65 -1.10
C THR A 7 8.55 13.07 -0.66
N ILE A 8 7.97 13.88 -1.56
CA ILE A 8 7.57 15.27 -1.30
C ILE A 8 6.39 15.31 -0.32
N THR A 9 5.35 14.51 -0.58
CA THR A 9 4.13 14.46 0.24
C THR A 9 4.13 13.33 1.26
N ARG A 10 5.17 12.48 1.24
CA ARG A 10 5.30 11.26 2.04
C ARG A 10 4.08 10.35 1.87
N THR A 11 3.58 10.25 0.65
CA THR A 11 2.37 9.47 0.32
C THR A 11 2.77 8.20 -0.42
N LEU A 12 2.29 7.05 0.05
CA LEU A 12 2.45 5.75 -0.60
C LEU A 12 1.09 5.30 -1.15
N GLU A 13 1.01 5.17 -2.47
CA GLU A 13 -0.15 4.63 -3.18
C GLU A 13 0.18 3.21 -3.64
N VAL A 14 -0.50 2.20 -3.11
CA VAL A 14 -0.37 0.80 -3.51
C VAL A 14 -1.58 0.40 -4.35
N PHE A 15 -1.35 0.24 -5.65
CA PHE A 15 -2.34 -0.20 -6.62
C PHE A 15 -2.41 -1.73 -6.61
N GLY A 16 -3.46 -2.24 -5.96
CA GLY A 16 -3.90 -3.62 -6.04
C GLY A 16 -4.69 -3.91 -7.32
N SER A 17 -4.95 -5.20 -7.56
CA SER A 17 -5.82 -5.62 -8.66
C SER A 17 -7.30 -5.34 -8.37
N LYS A 18 -7.67 -5.21 -7.10
CA LYS A 18 -9.07 -5.00 -6.66
C LYS A 18 -9.25 -3.78 -5.76
N MET A 19 -8.21 -3.36 -5.05
CA MET A 19 -8.25 -2.22 -4.15
C MET A 19 -6.98 -1.39 -4.28
N THR A 20 -7.13 -0.06 -4.32
CA THR A 20 -6.03 0.88 -4.18
C THR A 20 -5.92 1.29 -2.72
N HIS A 21 -4.75 1.11 -2.12
CA HIS A 21 -4.47 1.53 -0.76
C HIS A 21 -3.65 2.83 -0.80
N ILE A 22 -4.15 3.88 -0.16
CA ILE A 22 -3.44 5.16 -0.06
C ILE A 22 -3.02 5.31 1.40
N PHE A 23 -1.73 5.50 1.62
CA PHE A 23 -1.13 5.73 2.92
C PHE A 23 -0.44 7.09 2.93
N GLU A 24 -0.75 7.92 3.90
CA GLU A 24 -0.20 9.28 4.05
C GLU A 24 0.81 9.32 5.20
N ASN A 25 1.76 10.26 5.13
CA ASN A 25 2.83 10.44 6.13
C ASN A 25 3.71 9.20 6.37
N VAL A 26 4.02 8.47 5.29
CA VAL A 26 4.80 7.22 5.33
C VAL A 26 6.29 7.51 5.29
N GLY A 27 7.05 6.96 6.24
CA GLY A 27 8.51 6.93 6.22
C GLY A 27 9.05 5.89 5.23
N ILE A 28 10.25 6.13 4.66
CA ILE A 28 10.87 5.22 3.68
C ILE A 28 11.06 3.81 4.25
N GLY A 29 11.38 3.69 5.54
CA GLY A 29 11.54 2.41 6.21
C GLY A 29 10.24 1.62 6.44
N GLU A 30 9.08 2.25 6.29
CA GLU A 30 7.77 1.62 6.52
C GLU A 30 7.11 1.16 5.21
N ILE A 31 7.67 1.56 4.05
CA ILE A 31 7.08 1.28 2.74
C ILE A 31 6.93 -0.23 2.52
N GLU A 32 7.95 -1.02 2.84
CA GLU A 32 7.91 -2.48 2.63
C GLU A 32 6.84 -3.15 3.49
N ASP A 33 6.73 -2.78 4.77
CA ASP A 33 5.71 -3.32 5.67
C ASP A 33 4.30 -2.97 5.18
N LEU A 34 4.07 -1.72 4.78
CA LEU A 34 2.78 -1.27 4.26
C LEU A 34 2.38 -1.96 2.95
N ILE A 35 3.35 -2.24 2.07
CA ILE A 35 3.10 -3.01 0.84
C ILE A 35 2.70 -4.46 1.19
N VAL A 36 3.36 -5.09 2.16
CA VAL A 36 3.02 -6.45 2.62
C VAL A 36 1.62 -6.46 3.26
N ASN A 37 1.29 -5.46 4.07
CA ASN A 37 -0.04 -5.30 4.66
C ASN A 37 -1.12 -5.15 3.59
N ALA A 38 -0.88 -4.30 2.58
CA ALA A 38 -1.78 -4.13 1.44
C ALA A 38 -1.99 -5.45 0.69
N LYS A 39 -0.94 -6.24 0.44
CA LYS A 39 -1.05 -7.58 -0.15
C LYS A 39 -1.95 -8.49 0.67
N PHE A 40 -1.78 -8.49 2.00
CA PHE A 40 -2.54 -9.34 2.89
C PHE A 40 -4.03 -8.95 2.91
N LYS A 41 -4.33 -7.65 2.95
CA LYS A 41 -5.70 -7.14 2.84
C LYS A 41 -6.36 -7.52 1.51
N GLU A 42 -5.63 -7.42 0.40
CA GLU A 42 -6.13 -7.83 -0.92
C GLU A 42 -6.38 -9.35 -0.98
N ALA A 43 -5.53 -10.17 -0.38
CA ALA A 43 -5.73 -11.62 -0.28
C ALA A 43 -6.94 -11.98 0.59
N CYS A 44 -7.15 -11.26 1.69
CA CYS A 44 -8.26 -11.48 2.62
C CYS A 44 -9.60 -10.93 2.10
N TRP A 45 -9.59 -10.06 1.08
CA TRP A 45 -10.80 -9.42 0.52
C TRP A 45 -11.91 -10.39 0.09
N ARG A 46 -11.55 -11.63 -0.31
CA ARG A 46 -12.50 -12.66 -0.74
C ARG A 46 -12.85 -13.70 0.32
N MET A 47 -12.21 -13.67 1.49
CA MET A 47 -12.61 -14.51 2.61
C MET A 47 -13.79 -13.84 3.32
N LYS A 48 -14.96 -13.86 2.68
CA LYS A 48 -16.22 -13.48 3.30
C LYS A 48 -17.35 -14.33 2.75
#